data_AF-A0A5N7CH85-F1
#
_entry.id   AF-A0A5N7CH85-F1
#
_cell.length_a   1.000
_cell.length_b   1.000
_cell.length_c   1.000
_cell.angle_alpha   90.00
_cell.angle_beta   90.00
_cell.angle_gamma   90.00
#
_symmetry.space_group_name_H-M   'P 1'
#
loop_
_entity.id
_entity.type
_entity.pdbx_description
1 polymer ?
#
loop_
_entity_poly.entity_id
_entity_poly.type
_entity_poly.pdbx_seq_one_letter_code
_entity_poly.pdbx_strand_id
1 'polypeptide(L)'
;MLPVPKWAQPKELESLLRQQEGLEADSIFGPIAPFSLEETFKADKKIKKFRERTSSANWAGTDALTQEEIRRDLAERQRLRLNGGWSFN
;
A
#
# COMPACT_ATOMS: atom_id res chain seq x y z
N MET A 1 -2.96 -27.29 -11.34
CA MET A 1 -2.83 -26.11 -10.46
C MET A 1 -2.52 -26.61 -9.06
N LEU A 2 -1.57 -25.96 -8.37
CA LEU A 2 -1.33 -26.25 -6.95
C LEU A 2 -2.52 -25.76 -6.12
N PRO A 3 -2.89 -26.45 -5.03
CA PRO A 3 -3.96 -26.00 -4.16
C PRO A 3 -3.57 -24.70 -3.47
N VAL A 4 -4.56 -23.85 -3.20
CA VAL A 4 -4.36 -22.62 -2.42
C VAL A 4 -3.87 -22.99 -1.01
N PRO A 5 -2.75 -22.41 -0.54
CA PRO A 5 -2.18 -22.75 0.76
C PRO A 5 -3.16 -22.39 1.88
N LYS A 6 -3.09 -23.12 3.01
CA LYS A 6 -4.05 -23.02 4.12
C LYS A 6 -4.29 -21.58 4.59
N TRP A 7 -3.23 -20.78 4.74
CA TRP A 7 -3.31 -19.39 5.21
C TRP A 7 -4.06 -18.46 4.25
N ALA A 8 -4.15 -18.82 2.96
CA ALA A 8 -4.86 -18.05 1.94
C ALA A 8 -6.28 -18.57 1.68
N GLN A 9 -6.78 -19.52 2.48
CA GLN A 9 -8.16 -20.00 2.39
C GLN A 9 -9.10 -19.11 3.23
N PRO A 10 -10.38 -18.93 2.84
CA PRO A 10 -11.25 -17.91 3.43
C PRO A 10 -11.34 -17.90 4.96
N LYS A 11 -11.48 -19.09 5.58
CA LYS A 11 -11.63 -19.23 7.03
C LYS A 11 -10.40 -18.75 7.81
N GLU A 12 -9.22 -19.09 7.32
CA GLU A 12 -7.95 -18.74 7.98
C GLU A 12 -7.56 -17.28 7.66
N LEU A 13 -7.81 -16.87 6.41
CA LEU A 13 -7.52 -15.53 5.92
C LEU A 13 -8.29 -14.45 6.69
N GLU A 14 -9.56 -14.66 7.02
CA GLU A 14 -10.34 -13.69 7.79
C GLU A 14 -9.71 -13.40 9.16
N SER A 15 -9.33 -14.46 9.88
CA SER A 15 -8.68 -14.33 11.19
C SER A 15 -7.35 -13.58 11.09
N LEU A 16 -6.53 -13.93 10.09
CA LEU A 16 -5.24 -13.29 9.85
C LEU A 16 -5.40 -11.81 9.50
N LEU A 17 -6.36 -11.45 8.64
CA LEU A 17 -6.61 -10.06 8.26
C LEU A 17 -7.08 -9.22 9.45
N ARG A 18 -7.96 -9.76 10.30
CA ARG A 18 -8.39 -9.09 11.54
C ARG A 18 -7.21 -8.85 12.49
N GLN A 19 -6.28 -9.78 12.58
CA GLN A 19 -5.07 -9.62 13.39
C GLN A 19 -4.12 -8.56 12.80
N GLN A 20 -4.01 -8.48 11.48
CA GLN A 20 -3.12 -7.53 10.79
C GLN A 20 -3.63 -6.09 10.80
N GLU A 21 -4.94 -5.88 10.96
CA GLU A 21 -5.58 -4.57 10.82
C GLU A 21 -4.99 -3.47 11.73
N GLY A 22 -4.56 -3.81 12.93
CA GLY A 22 -4.00 -2.86 13.90
C GLY A 22 -2.48 -2.71 13.86
N LEU A 23 -1.81 -3.31 12.88
CA LEU A 23 -0.36 -3.32 12.80
C LEU A 23 0.16 -2.12 12.02
N GLU A 24 1.00 -1.31 12.66
CA GLU A 24 1.66 -0.17 12.03
C GLU A 24 2.76 -0.67 11.07
N ALA A 25 2.52 -0.53 9.76
CA ALA A 25 3.43 -1.00 8.72
C ALA A 25 4.84 -0.42 8.86
N ASP A 26 4.94 0.87 9.21
CA ASP A 26 6.23 1.57 9.41
C ASP A 26 7.04 0.95 10.55
N SER A 27 6.39 0.41 11.59
CA SER A 27 7.08 -0.27 12.69
C SER A 27 7.62 -1.64 12.30
N ILE A 28 7.02 -2.29 11.30
CA ILE A 28 7.37 -3.63 10.84
C ILE A 28 8.43 -3.56 9.73
N PHE A 29 8.21 -2.70 8.74
CA PHE A 29 9.03 -2.63 7.53
C PHE A 29 10.03 -1.46 7.53
N GLY A 30 9.84 -0.48 8.42
CA GLY A 30 10.62 0.75 8.41
C GLY A 30 10.23 1.68 7.25
N PRO A 31 10.94 2.82 7.12
CA PRO A 31 10.71 3.75 6.02
C PRO A 31 11.08 3.12 4.68
N ILE A 32 10.29 3.41 3.65
CA ILE A 32 10.58 2.98 2.27
C ILE A 32 11.86 3.68 1.80
N ALA A 33 12.88 2.89 1.47
CA ALA A 33 14.14 3.42 0.97
C ALA A 33 13.94 4.10 -0.40
N PRO A 34 14.68 5.19 -0.69
CA PRO A 34 14.70 5.77 -2.03
C PRO A 34 15.08 4.72 -3.08
N PHE A 35 14.29 4.65 -4.15
CA PHE A 35 14.53 3.71 -5.24
C PHE A 35 15.33 4.37 -6.36
N SER A 36 16.52 3.84 -6.67
CA SER A 36 17.32 4.25 -7.83
C SER A 36 17.16 3.25 -8.96
N LEU A 37 16.71 3.74 -10.11
CA LEU A 37 16.63 2.97 -11.34
C LEU A 37 18.04 2.62 -11.85
N GLU A 38 18.96 3.59 -11.77
CA GLU A 38 20.37 3.43 -12.15
C GLU A 38 21.03 2.29 -11.41
N GLU A 39 20.88 2.24 -10.08
CA GLU A 39 21.49 1.20 -9.26
C GLU A 39 20.83 -0.17 -9.45
N THR A 40 19.50 -0.20 -9.53
CA THR A 40 18.73 -1.44 -9.68
C THR A 40 19.04 -2.15 -11.00
N PHE A 41 19.21 -1.37 -12.07
CA PHE A 41 19.34 -1.89 -13.43
C PHE A 41 20.76 -1.76 -14.01
N LYS A 42 21.77 -1.44 -13.20
CA LYS A 42 23.16 -1.23 -13.62
C LYS A 42 23.78 -2.36 -14.47
N ALA A 43 23.27 -3.59 -14.34
CA ALA A 43 23.77 -4.77 -15.06
C ALA A 43 23.15 -4.93 -16.46
N ASP A 44 22.04 -4.26 -16.77
CA ASP A 44 21.35 -4.41 -18.04
C ASP A 44 21.86 -3.41 -19.07
N LYS A 45 22.71 -3.91 -19.98
CA LYS A 45 23.34 -3.13 -21.06
C LYS A 45 22.35 -2.66 -22.13
N LYS A 46 21.11 -3.14 -22.14
CA LYS A 46 20.07 -2.75 -23.12
C LYS A 46 19.27 -1.53 -22.67
N ILE A 47 19.39 -1.14 -21.41
CA ILE A 47 18.65 -0.02 -20.85
C ILE A 47 19.32 1.29 -21.25
N LYS A 48 18.58 2.14 -21.98
CA LYS A 48 18.99 3.52 -22.30
C LYS A 48 19.04 4.35 -21.01
N LYS A 49 19.70 5.53 -21.06
CA LYS A 49 19.66 6.49 -19.94
C LYS A 49 18.21 6.72 -19.49
N PHE A 50 17.96 6.58 -18.18
CA PHE A 50 16.68 6.89 -17.59
C PHE A 50 16.33 8.36 -17.87
N ARG A 51 15.05 8.61 -18.16
CA ARG A 51 14.57 9.98 -18.39
C ARG A 51 14.63 10.77 -17.09
N GLU A 52 14.91 12.06 -17.21
CA GLU A 52 14.80 12.99 -16.08
C GLU A 52 13.38 12.98 -15.50
N ARG A 53 13.30 13.15 -14.17
CA ARG A 53 12.03 13.14 -13.43
C ARG A 53 11.11 14.23 -13.97
N THR A 54 9.92 13.83 -14.40
CA THR A 54 8.84 14.76 -14.80
C THR A 54 8.03 15.20 -13.58
N SER A 55 7.17 16.22 -13.73
CA SER A 55 6.34 16.78 -12.64
C SER A 55 5.51 15.75 -11.88
N SER A 56 5.10 14.65 -12.52
CA SER A 56 4.41 13.51 -11.88
C SER A 56 5.22 12.78 -10.79
N ALA A 57 6.53 13.04 -10.71
CA ALA A 57 7.42 12.47 -9.71
C ALA A 57 7.76 13.47 -8.58
N ASN A 58 7.14 14.64 -8.56
CA ASN A 58 7.29 15.64 -7.51
C ASN A 58 6.06 15.69 -6.62
N TRP A 59 6.15 15.02 -5.47
CA TRP A 59 5.12 15.00 -4.43
C TRP A 59 5.44 15.96 -3.27
N ALA A 60 6.41 16.87 -3.44
CA ALA A 60 6.81 17.83 -2.41
C ALA A 60 5.84 19.02 -2.25
N GLY A 61 4.70 18.99 -2.96
CA GLY A 61 3.67 20.02 -2.95
C GLY A 61 2.57 19.78 -1.92
N THR A 62 1.45 20.49 -2.08
CA THR A 62 0.25 20.38 -1.24
C THR A 62 -0.61 19.14 -1.54
N ASP A 63 -0.04 18.14 -2.22
CA ASP A 63 -0.74 16.91 -2.63
C ASP A 63 -0.88 15.90 -1.48
N ALA A 64 -0.48 16.27 -0.26
CA ALA A 64 -0.75 15.50 0.93
C ALA A 64 -2.24 15.53 1.27
N LEU A 65 -2.76 14.43 1.83
CA LEU A 65 -4.12 14.39 2.33
C LEU A 65 -4.37 15.51 3.34
N THR A 66 -5.46 16.23 3.14
CA THR A 66 -5.96 17.19 4.11
C THR A 66 -6.42 16.47 5.38
N GLN A 67 -6.45 17.20 6.51
CA GLN A 67 -6.97 16.66 7.76
C GLN A 67 -8.42 16.19 7.64
N GLU A 68 -9.19 16.81 6.77
CA GLU A 68 -10.58 16.42 6.51
C GLU A 68 -10.69 15.10 5.76
N GLU A 69 -9.84 14.87 4.76
CA GLU A 69 -9.77 13.59 4.04
C GLU A 69 -9.33 12.45 4.96
N ILE A 70 -8.34 12.70 5.83
CA ILE A 70 -7.90 11.73 6.83
C ILE A 70 -9.06 11.38 7.78
N ARG A 71 -9.79 12.37 8.30
CA ARG A 71 -10.95 12.11 9.17
C ARG A 71 -12.05 11.32 8.47
N ARG A 72 -12.35 11.65 7.21
CA ARG A 72 -13.36 10.96 6.42
C ARG A 72 -12.97 9.50 6.18
N ASP A 73 -11.71 9.24 5.83
CA ASP A 73 -11.19 7.87 5.65
C ASP A 73 -11.31 7.06 6.95
N LEU A 74 -10.92 7.62 8.10
CA LEU A 74 -11.07 6.95 9.39
C LEU A 74 -12.53 6.63 9.74
N ALA A 75 -13.45 7.57 9.49
CA ALA A 75 -14.88 7.39 9.74
C ALA A 75 -15.48 6.30 8.83
N GLU A 76 -15.12 6.26 7.56
CA GLU A 76 -15.58 5.24 6.62
C GLU A 76 -15.01 3.86 6.97
N ARG A 77 -13.74 3.75 7.37
CA ARG A 77 -13.19 2.49 7.89
C ARG A 77 -13.95 2.00 9.12
N GLN A 78 -14.33 2.91 10.03
CA GLN A 78 -15.13 2.55 11.20
C GLN A 78 -16.54 2.07 10.81
N ARG A 79 -17.18 2.72 9.84
CA ARG A 79 -18.47 2.28 9.27
C ARG A 79 -18.38 0.89 8.65
N LEU A 80 -17.32 0.63 7.87
CA LEU A 80 -17.08 -0.67 7.26
C LEU A 80 -16.97 -1.80 8.29
N ARG A 81 -16.28 -1.54 9.42
CA ARG A 81 -16.19 -2.48 10.54
C ARG A 81 -17.56 -2.80 11.14
N LEU A 82 -18.39 -1.78 11.34
CA LEU A 82 -19.73 -1.92 11.95
C LEU A 82 -20.72 -2.61 11.03
N ASN A 83 -20.67 -2.32 9.72
CA ASN A 83 -21.60 -2.86 8.72
C ASN A 83 -21.21 -4.27 8.24
N GLY A 84 -20.06 -4.81 8.68
CA GLY A 84 -19.60 -6.15 8.32
C GLY A 84 -19.09 -6.27 6.88
N GLY A 85 -18.81 -5.15 6.21
CA GLY A 85 -18.33 -5.15 4.83
C GLY A 85 -18.56 -3.83 4.10
N TRP A 86 -18.02 -3.75 2.89
CA TRP A 86 -18.24 -2.64 1.98
C TRP A 86 -19.58 -2.81 1.26
N SER A 87 -20.44 -1.80 1.38
CA SER A 87 -21.69 -1.72 0.64
C SER A 87 -21.55 -0.70 -0.48
N PHE A 88 -21.81 -1.12 -1.71
CA PHE A 88 -21.99 -0.22 -2.85
C PHE A 88 -23.49 0.06 -2.98
N ASN A 89 -23.96 1.18 -2.43
CA ASN A 89 -25.31 1.68 -2.63
C ASN A 89 -25.24 3.07 -3.26
#